data_AF-A0A150GM78-F1
#
_entry.id   AF-A0A150GM78-F1
#
_cell.length_a   1.000
_cell.length_b   1.000
_cell.length_c   1.000
_cell.angle_alpha   90.00
_cell.angle_beta   90.00
_cell.angle_gamma   90.00
#
_symmetry.space_group_name_H-M   'P 1'
#
loop_
_entity.id
_entity.type
_entity.pdbx_description
1 polymer ?
#
loop_
_entity_poly.entity_id
_entity_poly.type
_entity_poly.pdbx_seq_one_letter_code
_entity_poly.pdbx_strand_id
1 'polypeptide(L)'
;MAGRGKGKTAGKKAVSRSSKAGLQFPVGRIARYLKKGKYAERIGAGAPVYLAAKNRIVPRHIQLAIRNDEELGKLLGEVTIASGGVLPNIHAVLLPKKSKGGKAEDGSAAV
;
A
#
# COMPACT_ATOMS: atom_id res chain seq x y z
N MET A 1 -9.90 38.13 37.54
CA MET A 1 -9.14 36.85 37.59
C MET A 1 -9.02 36.29 36.18
N ALA A 2 -7.84 36.38 35.57
CA ALA A 2 -7.60 35.95 34.20
C ALA A 2 -7.56 34.41 34.11
N GLY A 3 -8.44 33.84 33.28
CA GLY A 3 -8.49 32.41 33.00
C GLY A 3 -7.21 31.93 32.32
N ARG A 4 -6.58 30.93 32.92
CA ARG A 4 -5.35 30.30 32.42
C ARG A 4 -5.63 29.62 31.08
N GLY A 5 -5.33 30.32 29.99
CA GLY A 5 -5.35 29.77 28.64
C GLY A 5 -4.47 28.51 28.58
N LYS A 6 -4.97 27.47 27.90
CA LYS A 6 -4.25 26.21 27.66
C LYS A 6 -3.07 26.45 26.71
N GLY A 7 -2.04 27.12 27.23
CA GLY A 7 -0.75 27.34 26.58
C GLY A 7 0.24 26.29 27.03
N LYS A 8 0.70 25.48 26.06
CA LYS A 8 1.95 24.70 26.01
C LYS A 8 2.47 24.18 27.37
N THR A 9 2.04 22.98 27.77
CA THR A 9 2.82 22.16 28.69
C THR A 9 4.05 21.60 27.96
N ALA A 10 5.23 21.85 28.51
CA ALA A 10 6.46 21.22 28.06
C ALA A 10 6.36 19.69 28.15
N GLY A 11 6.30 19.03 26.99
CA GLY A 11 7.15 17.86 26.72
C GLY A 11 6.66 16.44 27.02
N LYS A 12 5.36 16.12 27.07
CA LYS A 12 4.97 14.71 26.85
C LYS A 12 5.15 14.40 25.36
N LYS A 13 5.93 13.37 25.01
CA LYS A 13 6.12 12.93 23.62
C LYS A 13 4.75 12.79 22.96
N ALA A 14 4.50 13.59 21.93
CA ALA A 14 3.22 13.57 21.24
C ALA A 14 3.03 12.20 20.58
N VAL A 15 1.97 11.49 20.96
CA VAL A 15 1.62 10.22 20.32
C VAL A 15 1.17 10.53 18.89
N SER A 16 1.74 9.82 17.92
CA SER A 16 1.38 10.00 16.52
C SER A 16 -0.10 9.64 16.29
N ARG A 17 -0.75 10.30 15.34
CA ARG A 17 -2.14 9.99 14.98
C ARG A 17 -2.32 8.55 14.47
N SER A 18 -1.27 7.96 13.89
CA SER A 18 -1.28 6.56 13.45
C SER A 18 -1.20 5.61 14.65
N SER A 19 -0.25 5.85 15.57
CA SER A 19 -0.09 5.08 16.81
C SER A 19 -1.33 5.18 17.70
N LYS A 20 -1.95 6.36 17.76
CA LYS A 20 -3.22 6.57 18.48
C LYS A 20 -4.41 5.85 17.83
N ALA A 21 -4.35 5.65 16.51
CA ALA A 21 -5.38 4.95 15.75
C ALA A 21 -5.15 3.44 15.65
N GLY A 22 -4.02 2.91 16.16
CA GLY A 22 -3.67 1.49 16.02
C GLY A 22 -3.38 1.07 14.57
N LEU A 23 -3.12 2.02 13.68
CA LEU A 23 -2.89 1.75 12.27
C LEU A 23 -1.40 1.83 11.97
N GLN A 24 -0.88 0.81 11.28
CA GLN A 24 0.47 0.83 10.73
C GLN A 24 0.65 1.96 9.72
N PHE A 25 -0.42 2.28 8.99
CA PHE A 25 -0.38 3.25 7.92
C PHE A 25 -0.36 4.72 8.41
N PRO A 26 0.37 5.62 7.73
CA PRO A 26 0.66 6.98 8.21
C PRO A 26 -0.53 7.95 8.03
N VAL A 27 -1.48 7.90 8.97
CA VAL A 27 -2.67 8.79 9.06
C VAL A 27 -2.32 10.26 8.85
N GLY A 28 -1.26 10.74 9.51
CA GLY A 28 -0.90 12.16 9.44
C GLY A 28 -0.51 12.64 8.04
N ARG A 29 0.13 11.76 7.26
CA ARG A 29 0.55 12.03 5.89
C ARG A 29 -0.63 12.02 4.93
N ILE A 30 -1.57 11.09 5.11
CA ILE A 30 -2.81 11.02 4.34
C ILE A 30 -3.64 12.28 4.55
N ALA A 31 -3.71 12.78 5.79
CA ALA A 31 -4.37 14.05 6.09
C ALA A 31 -3.77 15.22 5.29
N ARG A 32 -2.44 15.26 5.14
CA ARG A 32 -1.74 16.28 4.37
C ARG A 32 -2.05 16.16 2.88
N TYR A 33 -2.06 14.95 2.32
CA TYR A 33 -2.35 14.74 0.91
C TYR A 33 -3.78 15.09 0.53
N LEU A 34 -4.75 14.77 1.39
CA LEU A 34 -6.12 15.15 1.14
C LEU A 34 -6.28 16.68 1.10
N LYS A 35 -5.58 17.40 1.98
CA LYS A 35 -5.60 18.88 2.02
C LYS A 35 -4.88 19.49 0.82
N LYS A 36 -3.72 18.96 0.46
CA LYS A 36 -2.94 19.43 -0.70
C LYS A 36 -3.67 19.19 -2.02
N GLY A 37 -4.36 18.06 -2.14
CA GLY A 37 -5.14 17.69 -3.33
C GLY A 37 -6.46 18.46 -3.50
N LYS A 38 -6.81 19.36 -2.56
CA LYS A 38 -8.01 20.21 -2.61
C LYS A 38 -9.30 19.43 -2.93
N TYR A 39 -9.40 18.16 -2.51
CA TYR A 39 -10.56 17.32 -2.78
C TYR A 39 -11.84 17.84 -2.11
N ALA A 40 -11.70 18.64 -1.05
CA ALA A 40 -12.77 19.36 -0.38
C ALA A 40 -12.22 20.61 0.31
N GLU A 41 -13.07 21.61 0.51
CA GLU A 41 -12.73 22.84 1.24
C GLU A 41 -12.27 22.55 2.68
N ARG A 42 -12.89 21.57 3.33
CA ARG A 42 -12.53 21.12 4.69
C ARG A 42 -12.43 19.62 4.76
N ILE A 43 -11.51 19.15 5.59
CA ILE A 43 -11.25 17.72 5.77
C ILE A 43 -11.43 17.38 7.25
N GLY A 44 -12.46 16.58 7.53
CA GLY A 44 -12.75 16.09 8.88
C GLY A 44 -11.58 15.29 9.45
N ALA A 45 -11.40 15.33 10.77
CA ALA A 45 -10.27 14.69 11.44
C ALA A 45 -10.22 13.16 11.27
N GLY A 46 -11.39 12.52 11.05
CA GLY A 46 -11.51 11.08 10.83
C GLY A 46 -11.19 10.60 9.42
N ALA A 47 -11.32 11.46 8.40
CA ALA A 47 -11.08 11.09 6.99
C ALA A 47 -9.70 10.47 6.71
N PRO A 48 -8.58 11.00 7.24
CA PRO A 48 -7.27 10.40 7.02
C PRO A 48 -7.02 9.12 7.81
N VAL A 49 -7.69 8.91 8.94
CA VAL A 49 -7.61 7.66 9.72
C VAL A 49 -8.31 6.57 8.93
N TYR A 50 -9.50 6.89 8.44
CA TYR A 50 -10.30 6.02 7.61
C TYR A 50 -9.56 5.60 6.33
N LEU A 51 -8.92 6.54 5.62
CA LEU A 51 -8.15 6.20 4.41
C LEU A 51 -6.82 5.47 4.69
N ALA A 52 -6.20 5.70 5.85
CA ALA A 52 -5.01 4.94 6.27
C ALA A 52 -5.33 3.47 6.52
N ALA A 53 -6.45 3.18 7.15
CA ALA A 53 -6.95 1.81 7.29
C ALA A 53 -7.28 1.18 5.93
N LYS A 54 -7.51 2.02 4.91
CA LYS A 54 -7.92 1.63 3.56
C LYS A 54 -6.77 1.46 2.57
N ASN A 55 -5.49 1.42 2.98
CA ASN A 55 -4.37 1.02 2.10
C ASN A 55 -4.64 -0.38 1.54
N ARG A 56 -5.07 -0.37 0.29
CA ARG A 56 -6.11 -1.25 -0.22
C ARG A 56 -5.49 -2.54 -0.74
N ILE A 57 -5.98 -3.67 -0.25
CA ILE A 57 -5.84 -4.93 -0.97
C ILE A 57 -6.60 -4.75 -2.30
N VAL A 58 -5.88 -4.68 -3.43
CA VAL A 58 -6.48 -4.73 -4.77
C VAL A 58 -6.67 -6.19 -5.18
N PRO A 59 -7.62 -6.52 -6.08
CA PRO A 59 -7.83 -7.91 -6.51
C PRO A 59 -6.56 -8.61 -7.02
N ARG A 60 -5.60 -7.84 -7.56
CA ARG A 60 -4.28 -8.33 -7.91
C ARG A 60 -3.51 -8.93 -6.73
N HIS A 61 -3.58 -8.33 -5.55
CA HIS A 61 -2.90 -8.83 -4.36
C HIS A 61 -3.49 -10.18 -3.91
N ILE A 62 -4.80 -10.36 -4.06
CA ILE A 62 -5.50 -11.60 -3.75
C ILE A 62 -5.11 -12.70 -4.74
N GLN A 63 -5.11 -12.37 -6.04
CA GLN A 63 -4.70 -13.31 -7.07
C GLN A 63 -3.25 -13.78 -6.89
N LEU A 64 -2.34 -12.87 -6.59
CA LEU A 64 -0.94 -13.22 -6.34
C LEU A 64 -0.78 -14.06 -5.06
N ALA A 65 -1.50 -13.73 -4.00
CA ALA A 65 -1.44 -14.50 -2.75
C ALA A 65 -1.93 -15.94 -2.94
N ILE A 66 -3.01 -16.14 -3.69
CA ILE A 66 -3.59 -17.47 -3.91
C ILE A 66 -2.77 -18.29 -4.91
N ARG A 67 -2.31 -17.68 -6.01
CA ARG A 67 -1.64 -18.43 -7.08
C ARG A 67 -0.16 -18.74 -6.78
N ASN A 68 0.45 -18.04 -5.83
CA ASN A 68 1.80 -18.35 -5.35
C ASN A 68 1.82 -19.35 -4.17
N ASP A 69 0.65 -19.70 -3.63
CA ASP A 69 0.52 -20.67 -2.54
C ASP A 69 -0.05 -21.98 -3.12
N GLU A 70 0.60 -23.09 -2.82
CA GLU A 70 0.25 -24.39 -3.43
C GLU A 70 -1.10 -24.92 -2.94
N GLU A 71 -1.39 -24.71 -1.65
CA GLU A 71 -2.62 -25.19 -1.02
C GLU A 71 -3.81 -24.34 -1.47
N LEU A 72 -3.68 -23.02 -1.40
CA LEU A 72 -4.70 -22.07 -1.84
C LEU A 72 -4.90 -22.14 -3.36
N GLY A 73 -3.83 -22.32 -4.12
CA GLY A 73 -3.88 -22.47 -5.57
C GLY A 73 -4.63 -23.73 -6.00
N LYS A 74 -4.43 -24.86 -5.29
CA LYS A 74 -5.16 -26.11 -5.52
C LYS A 74 -6.62 -26.00 -5.06
N LEU A 75 -6.84 -25.42 -3.88
CA LEU A 75 -8.17 -25.23 -3.30
C LEU A 75 -9.04 -24.30 -4.15
N LEU A 76 -8.45 -23.26 -4.75
CA LEU A 76 -9.14 -22.23 -5.53
C LEU A 76 -8.81 -22.32 -7.03
N GLY A 77 -8.50 -23.52 -7.52
CA GLY A 77 -8.07 -23.75 -8.90
C GLY A 77 -9.07 -23.26 -9.95
N GLU A 78 -10.34 -23.62 -9.78
CA GLU A 78 -11.46 -23.30 -10.70
C GLU A 78 -12.03 -21.88 -10.49
N VAL A 79 -11.60 -21.18 -9.44
CA VAL A 79 -12.14 -19.87 -9.08
C VAL A 79 -11.46 -18.77 -9.88
N THR A 80 -12.27 -17.88 -10.47
CA THR A 80 -11.78 -16.71 -11.23
C THR A 80 -11.79 -15.45 -10.36
N ILE A 81 -10.64 -14.81 -10.20
CA ILE A 81 -10.51 -13.54 -9.47
C ILE A 81 -10.65 -12.37 -10.43
N ALA A 82 -11.82 -11.72 -10.41
CA ALA A 82 -12.12 -10.55 -11.23
C ALA A 82 -11.10 -9.43 -11.00
N SER A 83 -10.59 -8.83 -12.08
CA SER A 83 -9.53 -7.80 -12.04
C SER A 83 -8.22 -8.23 -11.35
N GLY A 84 -8.02 -9.52 -11.10
CA GLY A 84 -6.81 -10.08 -10.50
C GLY A 84 -5.68 -10.33 -11.50
N GLY A 85 -6.01 -10.46 -12.79
CA GLY A 85 -5.06 -10.81 -13.85
C GLY A 85 -4.49 -12.23 -13.68
N VAL A 86 -3.34 -12.49 -14.29
CA VAL A 86 -2.66 -13.80 -14.23
C VAL A 86 -1.25 -13.68 -13.68
N LEU A 87 -0.68 -14.78 -13.20
CA LEU A 87 0.74 -14.78 -12.84
C LEU A 87 1.58 -14.47 -14.09
N PRO A 88 2.59 -13.59 -14.00
CA PRO A 88 3.49 -13.36 -15.12
C PRO A 88 4.25 -14.65 -15.41
N ASN A 89 4.03 -15.23 -16.59
CA ASN A 89 4.74 -16.42 -17.04
C ASN A 89 4.89 -16.34 -18.56
N ILE A 90 6.11 -16.57 -19.06
CA ILE A 90 6.42 -16.60 -20.49
C ILE A 90 7.12 -17.92 -20.77
N HIS A 91 6.54 -18.74 -21.65
CA HIS A 91 7.16 -19.99 -22.07
C HIS A 91 8.50 -19.73 -22.74
N ALA A 92 9.53 -20.53 -22.41
CA ALA A 92 10.91 -20.34 -22.88
C ALA A 92 11.04 -20.32 -24.42
N VAL A 93 10.12 -20.97 -25.13
CA VAL A 93 10.05 -20.98 -26.60
C VAL A 93 9.77 -19.59 -27.18
N LEU A 94 9.03 -18.77 -26.43
CA LEU A 94 8.64 -17.40 -26.81
C LEU A 94 9.72 -16.37 -26.44
N LEU A 95 10.73 -16.77 -25.67
CA LEU A 95 11.84 -15.88 -25.38
C LEU A 95 12.66 -15.69 -26.66
N PRO A 96 13.12 -14.45 -26.94
CA PRO A 96 14.00 -14.20 -28.06
C PRO A 96 15.22 -15.13 -28.00
N LYS A 97 15.50 -15.85 -29.09
CA LYS A 97 16.74 -16.62 -29.20
C LYS A 97 17.90 -15.63 -29.20
N LYS A 98 18.77 -15.71 -28.19
CA LYS A 98 19.95 -14.86 -28.05
C LYS A 98 20.81 -14.99 -29.32
N SER A 99 20.79 -14.00 -30.22
CA SER A 99 21.83 -13.85 -31.23
C SER A 99 23.12 -13.48 -30.50
N LYS A 100 24.24 -14.15 -30.82
CA LYS A 100 25.54 -13.83 -30.23
C LYS A 100 25.90 -12.36 -30.51
N GLY A 101 25.75 -11.49 -29.50
CA GLY A 101 26.19 -10.10 -29.55
C GLY A 101 25.26 -9.15 -28.79
N GLY A 102 25.49 -8.98 -27.49
CA GLY A 102 24.83 -7.97 -26.67
C GLY A 102 24.75 -8.39 -25.20
N LYS A 103 25.63 -7.83 -24.36
CA LYS A 103 25.56 -7.96 -22.89
C LYS A 103 24.21 -7.42 -22.42
N ALA A 104 23.46 -8.21 -21.66
CA ALA A 104 22.34 -7.73 -20.86
C ALA A 104 22.74 -7.95 -19.39
N GLU A 105 22.75 -6.85 -18.65
CA GLU A 105 23.16 -6.75 -17.26
C GLU A 105 22.18 -7.50 -16.35
N ASP A 106 22.75 -8.27 -15.42
CA ASP A 106 22.02 -8.91 -14.34
C ASP A 106 21.43 -7.82 -13.42
N GLY A 107 20.12 -7.61 -13.54
CA GLY A 107 19.35 -6.71 -12.69
C GLY A 107 19.11 -7.30 -11.31
N SER A 108 20.16 -7.66 -10.58
CA SER A 108 20.13 -7.68 -9.12
C SER A 108 20.41 -6.26 -8.61
N ALA A 109 19.35 -5.48 -8.39
CA ALA A 109 19.39 -4.30 -7.53
C ALA A 109 18.33 -4.57 -6.45
N ALA A 110 18.72 -4.97 -5.23
CA ALA A 110 19.07 -4.05 -4.16
C ALA A 110 18.07 -2.88 -4.09
N VAL A 111 17.01 -3.03 -3.28
CA VAL A 111 16.71 -2.38 -1.98
C VAL A 111 15.25 -2.67 -1.62
#